data_AF-A0A7C6WF54-F1
#
_entry.id   AF-A0A7C6WF54-F1
#
_cell.length_a   1.000
_cell.length_b   1.000
_cell.length_c   1.000
_cell.angle_alpha   90.00
_cell.angle_beta   90.00
_cell.angle_gamma   90.00
#
_symmetry.space_group_name_H-M   'P 1'
#
loop_
_entity.id
_entity.type
_entity.pdbx_description
1 polymer ?
#
loop_
_entity_poly.entity_id
_entity_poly.type
_entity_poly.pdbx_seq_one_letter_code
_entity_poly.pdbx_strand_id
1 'polypeptide(L)'
;MDYIINSVKMGGLIKSVDDNRVKIHLYGRLGVIHVSKSIIHTYEELEAGQCVEFYFSYMEAIEKPFDYDATDIRASNKIAPSLLGGKIIEINDTAVVVDIMDEIGTINVPRRWVITPIELKKGLDIEFYFSGMRVIGKKDLPIESI
;
A
#
# COMPACT_ATOMS: atom_id res chain seq x y z
N MET A 1 3.58 -11.50 23.05
CA MET A 1 4.83 -11.55 22.26
C MET A 1 5.07 -10.13 21.84
N ASP A 2 6.15 -9.53 22.31
CA ASP A 2 6.40 -8.11 22.08
C ASP A 2 7.14 -7.96 20.75
N TYR A 3 6.45 -7.46 19.73
CA TYR A 3 7.02 -7.14 18.42
C TYR A 3 6.77 -5.68 18.09
N ILE A 4 7.55 -5.15 17.15
CA ILE A 4 7.40 -3.79 16.63
C ILE A 4 7.35 -3.88 15.11
N ILE A 5 6.28 -3.39 14.49
CA ILE A 5 6.25 -3.19 13.04
C ILE A 5 7.09 -1.96 12.67
N ASN A 6 8.02 -2.14 11.74
CA ASN A 6 8.84 -1.05 11.22
C ASN A 6 8.57 -0.88 9.73
N SER A 7 8.46 0.37 9.29
CA SER A 7 8.38 0.67 7.86
C SER A 7 9.71 0.38 7.18
N VAL A 8 9.67 -0.22 6.00
CA VAL A 8 10.84 -0.36 5.14
C VAL A 8 10.59 0.36 3.82
N LYS A 9 11.66 0.87 3.21
CA LYS A 9 11.56 1.41 1.86
C LYS A 9 11.28 0.26 0.90
N MET A 10 10.17 0.37 0.19
CA MET A 10 9.73 -0.55 -0.84
C MET A 10 9.67 0.16 -2.19
N GLY A 11 9.53 -0.65 -3.23
CA GLY A 11 9.27 -0.13 -4.56
C GLY A 11 8.35 -1.06 -5.34
N GLY A 12 7.81 -0.50 -6.41
CA GLY A 12 6.94 -1.21 -7.30
C GLY A 12 6.94 -0.60 -8.70
N LEU A 13 6.22 -1.29 -9.57
CA LEU A 13 6.05 -0.94 -10.96
C LEU A 13 4.59 -0.58 -11.21
N ILE A 14 4.33 0.62 -11.72
CA ILE A 14 3.02 1.02 -12.19
C ILE A 14 2.64 0.12 -13.36
N LYS A 15 1.58 -0.66 -13.19
CA LYS A 15 1.04 -1.57 -14.20
C LYS A 15 -0.07 -0.96 -15.02
N SER A 16 -0.94 -0.20 -14.37
CA SER A 16 -2.00 0.56 -15.04
C SER A 16 -2.28 1.84 -14.28
N VAL A 17 -2.77 2.82 -15.03
CA VAL A 17 -3.22 4.10 -14.53
C VAL A 17 -4.63 4.29 -15.09
N ASP A 18 -5.60 4.32 -14.18
CA ASP A 18 -7.00 4.60 -14.49
C ASP A 18 -7.29 6.06 -14.10
N ASP A 19 -8.54 6.55 -14.23
CA ASP A 19 -8.87 7.97 -14.04
C ASP A 19 -8.30 8.58 -12.76
N ASN A 20 -8.58 7.98 -11.59
CA ASN A 20 -8.10 8.48 -10.29
C ASN A 20 -7.22 7.48 -9.52
N ARG A 21 -6.97 6.28 -10.07
CA ARG A 21 -6.27 5.21 -9.38
C ARG A 21 -5.08 4.68 -10.16
N VAL A 22 -4.08 4.19 -9.42
CA VAL A 22 -2.85 3.64 -9.96
C VAL A 22 -2.65 2.26 -9.39
N LYS A 23 -2.46 1.27 -10.27
CA LYS A 23 -2.14 -0.11 -9.90
C LYS A 23 -0.64 -0.31 -9.89
N ILE A 24 -0.11 -0.76 -8.76
CA ILE A 24 1.32 -0.94 -8.54
C ILE A 24 1.58 -2.39 -8.15
N HIS A 25 2.45 -3.06 -8.91
CA HIS A 25 2.95 -4.39 -8.55
C HIS A 25 4.23 -4.24 -7.73
N LEU A 26 4.22 -4.80 -6.52
CA LEU A 26 5.38 -4.77 -5.64
C LEU A 26 6.50 -5.67 -6.17
N TYR A 27 7.75 -5.23 -6.04
CA TYR A 27 8.89 -6.06 -6.42
C TYR A 27 8.93 -7.36 -5.63
N GLY A 28 9.39 -8.45 -6.25
CA GLY A 28 9.47 -9.76 -5.60
C GLY A 28 8.13 -10.51 -5.46
N ARG A 29 7.09 -10.11 -6.20
CA ARG A 29 5.72 -10.67 -6.09
C ARG A 29 5.16 -10.56 -4.67
N LEU A 30 5.49 -9.45 -4.01
CA LEU A 30 5.11 -9.21 -2.62
C LEU A 30 3.66 -8.75 -2.47
N GLY A 31 3.01 -8.35 -3.56
CA GLY A 31 1.62 -7.95 -3.57
C GLY A 31 1.30 -6.96 -4.69
N VAL A 32 0.10 -6.44 -4.63
CA VAL A 32 -0.41 -5.38 -5.50
C VAL A 32 -1.04 -4.32 -4.62
N ILE A 33 -0.73 -3.06 -4.89
CA ILE A 33 -1.38 -1.92 -4.24
C ILE A 33 -2.12 -1.13 -5.31
N HIS A 34 -3.37 -0.74 -5.04
CA HIS A 34 -4.10 0.23 -5.86
C HIS A 34 -4.28 1.49 -5.04
N VAL A 35 -3.74 2.63 -5.46
CA VAL A 35 -3.83 3.89 -4.70
C VAL A 35 -4.38 5.04 -5.51
N SER A 36 -4.91 6.04 -4.83
CA SER A 36 -5.24 7.35 -5.42
C SER A 36 -3.99 8.00 -6.03
N LYS A 37 -4.15 8.64 -7.20
CA LYS A 37 -3.10 9.49 -7.80
C LYS A 37 -2.65 10.59 -6.86
N SER A 38 -3.53 11.07 -5.98
CA SER A 38 -3.26 12.19 -5.06
C SER A 38 -2.13 11.94 -4.06
N ILE A 39 -1.73 10.67 -3.85
CA ILE A 39 -0.65 10.33 -2.92
C ILE A 39 0.66 9.97 -3.65
N ILE A 40 0.72 10.15 -4.98
CA ILE A 40 1.93 9.92 -5.78
C ILE A 40 2.50 11.28 -6.19
N HIS A 41 3.65 11.63 -5.60
CA HIS A 41 4.35 12.87 -5.86
C HIS A 41 5.25 12.73 -7.11
N THR A 42 4.88 13.41 -8.17
CA THR A 42 5.61 13.45 -9.44
C THR A 42 5.36 14.78 -10.16
N TYR A 43 6.33 15.20 -10.96
CA TYR A 43 6.19 16.33 -11.90
C TYR A 43 5.79 15.86 -13.31
N GLU A 44 5.83 14.56 -13.54
CA GLU A 44 5.51 13.90 -14.81
C GLU A 44 4.10 13.30 -14.75
N GLU A 45 3.48 13.11 -15.92
CA GLU A 45 2.25 12.34 -16.01
C GLU A 45 2.48 10.89 -15.59
N LEU A 46 1.51 10.31 -14.87
CA LEU A 46 1.58 8.93 -14.42
C LEU A 46 1.24 7.99 -15.57
N GLU A 47 2.12 7.04 -15.83
CA GLU A 47 1.97 6.08 -16.92
C GLU A 47 2.48 4.67 -16.52
N ALA A 48 1.96 3.66 -17.23
CA ALA A 48 2.45 2.30 -17.06
C ALA A 48 3.95 2.18 -17.39
N GLY A 49 4.67 1.41 -16.58
CA GLY A 49 6.11 1.20 -16.72
C GLY A 49 6.95 2.09 -15.80
N GLN A 50 6.37 3.14 -15.22
CA GLN A 50 7.04 3.93 -14.20
C GLN A 50 7.27 3.13 -12.92
N CYS A 51 8.41 3.35 -12.30
CA CYS A 51 8.82 2.77 -11.03
C CYS A 51 8.57 3.77 -9.92
N VAL A 52 8.02 3.29 -8.80
CA VAL A 52 7.78 4.09 -7.61
C VAL A 52 8.54 3.55 -6.41
N GLU A 53 8.86 4.43 -5.47
CA GLU A 53 9.32 4.09 -4.14
C GLU A 53 8.42 4.72 -3.06
N PHE A 54 8.31 4.04 -1.93
CA PHE A 54 7.50 4.45 -0.77
C PHE A 54 7.91 3.64 0.46
N TYR A 55 7.38 3.97 1.63
CA TYR A 55 7.54 3.19 2.86
C TYR A 55 6.30 2.35 3.13
N PHE A 56 6.52 1.09 3.50
CA PHE A 56 5.47 0.18 3.91
C PHE A 56 5.99 -0.80 4.97
N SER A 57 5.20 -1.09 6.00
CA SER A 57 5.52 -2.09 7.02
C SER A 57 4.74 -3.38 6.83
N TYR A 58 5.03 -4.37 7.68
CA TYR A 58 4.04 -5.39 8.01
C TYR A 58 2.78 -4.74 8.59
N MET A 59 1.67 -5.45 8.48
CA MET A 59 0.37 -5.07 9.02
C MET A 59 0.12 -5.76 10.35
N GLU A 60 -0.61 -5.10 11.24
CA GLU A 60 -1.03 -5.65 12.52
C GLU A 60 -2.54 -5.66 12.61
N ALA A 61 -3.13 -6.79 12.99
CA ALA A 61 -4.58 -6.85 13.21
C ALA A 61 -4.93 -6.42 14.64
N ILE A 62 -5.84 -5.47 14.74
CA ILE A 62 -6.18 -4.79 16.00
C ILE A 62 -7.68 -4.88 16.28
N GLU A 63 -8.04 -5.05 17.55
CA GLU A 63 -9.45 -5.08 17.98
C GLU A 63 -9.97 -3.68 18.34
N LYS A 64 -9.07 -2.76 18.67
CA LYS A 64 -9.38 -1.39 19.10
C LYS A 64 -8.51 -0.41 18.32
N PRO A 65 -8.95 0.03 17.13
CA PRO A 65 -8.18 0.98 16.33
C PRO A 65 -8.03 2.33 17.04
N PHE A 66 -6.92 3.01 16.75
CA PHE A 66 -6.74 4.41 17.11
C PHE A 66 -7.52 5.33 16.16
N ASP A 67 -7.52 6.63 16.49
CA ASP A 67 -7.99 7.67 15.57
C ASP A 67 -6.81 8.07 14.67
N TYR A 68 -6.78 7.51 13.46
CA TYR A 68 -5.71 7.73 12.49
C TYR A 68 -6.00 8.97 11.61
N ASP A 69 -4.95 9.59 11.08
CA ASP A 69 -5.06 10.75 10.18
C ASP A 69 -4.14 10.57 8.96
N ALA A 70 -4.70 10.64 7.75
CA ALA A 70 -3.96 10.52 6.50
C ALA A 70 -3.58 11.87 5.86
N THR A 71 -3.83 13.00 6.54
CA THR A 71 -3.56 14.35 6.02
C THR A 71 -2.10 14.53 5.59
N ASP A 72 -1.17 14.01 6.40
CA ASP A 72 0.27 14.15 6.16
C ASP A 72 0.74 13.46 4.87
N ILE A 73 0.10 12.34 4.49
CA ILE A 73 0.44 11.59 3.28
C ILE A 73 0.07 12.36 2.01
N ARG A 74 -0.96 13.22 2.08
CA ARG A 74 -1.41 14.03 0.95
C ARG A 74 -0.66 15.35 0.83
N ALA A 75 -0.30 15.95 1.97
CA ALA A 75 0.22 17.31 2.03
C ALA A 75 1.74 17.40 1.78
N SER A 76 2.48 16.31 1.98
CA SER A 76 3.94 16.35 2.04
C SER A 76 4.61 16.01 0.72
N ASN A 77 5.46 16.91 0.19
CA ASN A 77 6.42 16.56 -0.88
C ASN A 77 7.53 15.59 -0.41
N LYS A 78 7.52 15.20 0.87
CA LYS A 78 8.43 14.20 1.45
C LYS A 78 7.69 12.88 1.65
N ILE A 79 8.34 11.80 1.24
CA ILE A 79 7.93 10.42 1.52
C ILE A 79 8.31 10.10 2.97
N ALA A 80 7.38 10.28 3.91
CA ALA A 80 7.54 9.89 5.30
C ALA A 80 6.49 8.84 5.68
N PRO A 81 6.87 7.78 6.42
CA PRO A 81 5.90 6.81 6.91
C PRO A 81 4.98 7.44 7.95
N SER A 82 3.68 7.25 7.77
CA SER A 82 2.63 7.60 8.73
C SER A 82 1.90 6.32 9.15
N LEU A 83 1.48 6.25 10.40
CA LEU A 83 0.67 5.14 10.89
C LEU A 83 -0.76 5.34 10.38
N LEU A 84 -1.27 4.36 9.63
CA LEU A 84 -2.62 4.38 9.06
C LEU A 84 -3.44 3.20 9.54
N GLY A 85 -4.76 3.43 9.53
CA GLY A 85 -5.76 2.37 9.67
C GLY A 85 -6.25 1.86 8.32
N GLY A 86 -6.74 0.62 8.34
CA GLY A 86 -7.45 0.01 7.24
C GLY A 86 -8.36 -1.11 7.73
N LYS A 87 -9.15 -1.64 6.81
CA LYS A 87 -10.09 -2.73 7.10
C LYS A 87 -9.90 -3.87 6.13
N ILE A 88 -9.86 -5.10 6.64
CA ILE A 88 -9.84 -6.28 5.76
C ILE A 88 -11.17 -6.38 5.01
N ILE A 89 -11.14 -6.31 3.68
CA ILE A 89 -12.32 -6.43 2.83
C ILE A 89 -12.44 -7.81 2.15
N GLU A 90 -11.32 -8.52 2.02
CA GLU A 90 -11.27 -9.88 1.47
C GLU A 90 -10.12 -10.67 2.09
N ILE A 91 -10.34 -11.98 2.28
CA ILE A 91 -9.32 -12.95 2.65
C ILE A 91 -9.55 -14.20 1.81
N ASN A 92 -8.49 -14.72 1.24
CA ASN A 92 -8.47 -16.06 0.64
C ASN A 92 -7.33 -16.89 1.24
N ASP A 93 -7.11 -18.10 0.73
CA ASP A 93 -6.10 -19.02 1.28
C ASP A 93 -4.68 -18.44 1.27
N THR A 94 -4.37 -17.52 0.36
CA THR A 94 -3.01 -17.03 0.13
C THR A 94 -2.81 -15.56 0.47
N ALA A 95 -3.85 -14.75 0.38
CA ALA A 95 -3.77 -13.31 0.42
C ALA A 95 -4.89 -12.66 1.24
N VAL A 96 -4.62 -11.42 1.61
CA VAL A 96 -5.50 -10.52 2.34
C VAL A 96 -5.56 -9.22 1.56
N VAL A 97 -6.78 -8.71 1.40
CA VAL A 97 -7.04 -7.41 0.81
C VAL A 97 -7.52 -6.46 1.90
N VAL A 98 -6.78 -5.37 2.09
CA VAL A 98 -7.07 -4.31 3.05
C VAL A 98 -7.49 -3.07 2.27
N ASP A 99 -8.61 -2.50 2.64
CA ASP A 99 -9.02 -1.15 2.25
C ASP A 99 -8.37 -0.15 3.20
N ILE A 100 -7.58 0.77 2.66
CA ILE A 100 -6.90 1.81 3.43
C ILE A 100 -7.92 2.92 3.69
N MET A 101 -7.91 3.48 4.90
CA MET A 101 -8.77 4.60 5.27
C MET A 101 -8.70 5.79 4.29
N ASP A 102 -9.65 6.71 4.43
CA ASP A 102 -9.73 7.95 3.68
C ASP A 102 -9.66 7.78 2.16
N GLU A 103 -10.17 6.67 1.61
CA GLU A 103 -10.17 6.41 0.16
C GLU A 103 -8.76 6.40 -0.47
N ILE A 104 -7.71 6.16 0.33
CA ILE A 104 -6.33 6.15 -0.16
C ILE A 104 -6.13 5.02 -1.17
N GLY A 105 -6.73 3.86 -0.93
CA GLY A 105 -6.57 2.72 -1.82
C GLY A 105 -6.78 1.36 -1.17
N THR A 106 -6.24 0.33 -1.81
CA THR A 106 -6.28 -1.06 -1.33
C THR A 106 -4.90 -1.70 -1.41
N ILE A 107 -4.60 -2.59 -0.46
CA ILE A 107 -3.38 -3.38 -0.39
C ILE A 107 -3.78 -4.85 -0.49
N ASN A 108 -3.28 -5.56 -1.50
CA ASN A 108 -3.40 -7.00 -1.64
C ASN A 108 -2.02 -7.64 -1.46
N VAL A 109 -1.83 -8.33 -0.34
CA VAL A 109 -0.55 -8.98 0.00
C VAL A 109 -0.78 -10.37 0.57
N PRO A 110 0.26 -11.24 0.59
CA PRO A 110 0.15 -12.55 1.19
C PRO A 110 -0.20 -12.49 2.67
N ARG A 111 -0.95 -13.48 3.18
CA ARG A 111 -1.39 -13.54 4.61
C ARG A 111 -0.27 -13.36 5.63
N ARG A 112 0.94 -13.85 5.31
CA ARG A 112 2.15 -13.71 6.15
C ARG A 112 2.61 -12.27 6.40
N TRP A 113 2.00 -11.28 5.73
CA TRP A 113 2.26 -9.86 5.94
C TRP A 113 1.44 -9.28 7.10
N VAL A 114 0.46 -10.01 7.61
CA VAL A 114 -0.31 -9.61 8.79
C VAL A 114 0.20 -10.38 10.00
N ILE A 115 0.72 -9.64 10.98
CA ILE A 115 1.08 -10.14 12.29
C ILE A 115 -0.18 -10.05 13.16
N THR A 116 -0.58 -11.17 13.74
CA THR A 116 -1.75 -11.17 14.61
C THR A 116 -1.78 -12.41 15.51
N PRO A 117 -2.22 -12.27 16.78
CA PRO A 117 -2.56 -13.40 17.63
C PRO A 117 -4.01 -13.90 17.43
N ILE A 118 -4.82 -13.21 16.63
CA ILE A 118 -6.24 -13.52 16.41
C ILE A 118 -6.49 -14.06 15.00
N GLU A 119 -7.65 -14.70 14.82
CA GLU A 119 -8.06 -15.20 13.50
C GLU A 119 -8.38 -14.04 12.55
N LEU A 120 -7.73 -14.06 11.38
CA LEU A 120 -8.00 -13.09 10.32
C LEU A 120 -9.41 -13.30 9.76
N LYS A 121 -10.23 -12.25 9.82
CA LYS A 121 -11.58 -12.25 9.27
C LYS A 121 -11.86 -10.94 8.53
N LYS A 122 -12.77 -11.00 7.56
CA LYS A 122 -13.30 -9.80 6.90
C LYS A 122 -13.91 -8.86 7.93
N GLY A 123 -13.68 -7.56 7.76
CA GLY A 123 -14.16 -6.50 8.64
C GLY A 123 -13.21 -6.13 9.78
N LEU A 124 -12.17 -6.94 10.03
CA LEU A 124 -11.17 -6.69 11.07
C LEU A 124 -10.35 -5.45 10.74
N ASP A 125 -10.09 -4.64 11.77
CA ASP A 125 -9.25 -3.46 11.66
C ASP A 125 -7.77 -3.84 11.65
N ILE A 126 -7.00 -3.10 10.86
CA ILE A 126 -5.59 -3.33 10.60
C ILE A 126 -4.87 -1.99 10.70
N GLU A 127 -3.69 -1.99 11.31
CA GLU A 127 -2.78 -0.85 11.27
C GLU A 127 -1.43 -1.19 10.62
N PHE A 128 -0.84 -0.19 10.01
CA PHE A 128 0.46 -0.29 9.34
C PHE A 128 1.04 1.09 9.08
N TYR A 129 2.35 1.13 8.92
CA TYR A 129 3.02 2.31 8.37
C TYR A 129 2.93 2.31 6.86
N PHE A 130 2.50 3.44 6.30
CA PHE A 130 2.46 3.70 4.87
C PHE A 130 2.85 5.15 4.60
N SER A 131 3.37 5.44 3.41
CA SER A 131 3.69 6.81 3.00
C SER A 131 3.04 7.15 1.67
N GLY A 132 3.11 8.44 1.31
CA GLY A 132 3.01 8.84 -0.09
C GLY A 132 4.09 8.17 -0.94
N MET A 133 4.00 8.30 -2.26
CA MET A 133 4.90 7.63 -3.20
C MET A 133 5.65 8.65 -4.04
N ARG A 134 6.79 8.25 -4.59
CA ARG A 134 7.54 9.05 -5.56
C ARG A 134 7.93 8.21 -6.76
N VAL A 135 7.80 8.79 -7.95
CA VAL A 135 8.32 8.21 -9.19
C VAL A 135 9.85 8.33 -9.21
N ILE A 136 10.54 7.22 -9.51
CA ILE A 136 12.00 7.13 -9.53
C ILE A 136 12.58 6.78 -10.90
N GLY A 137 11.75 6.74 -11.94
CA GLY A 137 12.14 6.48 -13.33
C GLY A 137 11.17 5.55 -14.05
N LYS A 138 11.49 5.18 -15.30
CA LYS A 138 10.68 4.30 -16.14
C LYS A 138 11.47 3.04 -16.52
N LYS A 139 10.85 1.87 -16.43
CA LYS A 139 11.36 0.62 -17.01
C LYS A 139 10.56 0.33 -18.27
N ASP A 140 11.26 -0.03 -19.33
CA ASP A 140 10.61 -0.55 -20.54
C ASP A 140 9.88 -1.86 -20.18
N LEU A 141 8.55 -1.81 -20.25
CA LEU A 141 7.70 -2.98 -20.09
C LEU A 141 7.76 -3.82 -21.38
N PRO A 142 8.10 -5.11 -21.33
CA PRO A 142 7.88 -5.98 -22.48
C PRO A 142 6.37 -6.06 -22.78
N ILE A 143 6.04 -5.94 -24.06
CA ILE A 143 4.69 -5.70 -24.61
C ILE A 143 3.70 -6.86 -24.33
N GLU A 144 4.17 -8.02 -23.91
CA GLU A 144 3.36 -9.25 -23.75
C GLU A 144 2.63 -9.38 -22.40
N SER A 145 2.03 -8.32 -21.87
CA SER A 145 1.21 -8.43 -20.65
C SER A 145 -0.04 -7.56 -20.63
N ILE A 146 -0.60 -7.27 -21.82
CA ILE A 146 -1.93 -6.70 -22.01
C ILE A 146 -2.91 -7.84 -22.28
#